data_AF-A0A2I0QIT5-F1
#
_entry.id   AF-A0A2I0QIT5-F1
#
_cell.length_a   1.000
_cell.length_b   1.000
_cell.length_c   1.000
_cell.angle_alpha   90.00
_cell.angle_beta   90.00
_cell.angle_gamma   90.00
#
_symmetry.space_group_name_H-M   'P 1'
#
loop_
_entity.id
_entity.type
_entity.pdbx_description
1 polymer ?
#
loop_
_entity_poly.entity_id
_entity_poly.type
_entity_poly.pdbx_seq_one_letter_code
_entity_poly.pdbx_strand_id
1 'polypeptide(L)'
;MKAGIFGLQGDVSEHKKMLHNAGNELGRAIEVVELRGFGNFNCDALIIPGGESTAMRKLTHDENGNDGNKFLNFLKKISGEGIPVMGTCAGLILLAKNVDGKFHNGLLDIEVKRNGYGRQRESFEADINLRPVLNLNGT
;
A
#
# COMPACT_ATOMS: atom_id res chain seq x y z
N MET A 1 16.23 9.90 0.79
CA MET A 1 15.18 8.93 1.16
C MET A 1 15.02 7.97 0.00
N LYS A 2 14.80 6.69 0.31
CA LYS A 2 14.54 5.63 -0.64
C LYS A 2 13.15 5.06 -0.39
N ALA A 3 12.24 5.20 -1.35
CA ALA A 3 10.86 4.73 -1.24
C ALA A 3 10.64 3.50 -2.12
N GLY A 4 10.16 2.41 -1.52
CA GLY A 4 9.76 1.21 -2.22
C GLY A 4 8.31 1.31 -2.69
N ILE A 5 8.02 0.96 -3.94
CA ILE A 5 6.65 0.78 -4.44
C ILE A 5 6.46 -0.68 -4.79
N PHE A 6 5.43 -1.31 -4.22
CA PHE A 6 5.07 -2.69 -4.54
C PHE A 6 4.52 -2.78 -5.97
N GLY A 7 5.30 -3.36 -6.88
CA GLY A 7 5.09 -3.27 -8.33
C GLY A 7 4.64 -4.56 -9.02
N LEU A 8 4.02 -5.50 -8.31
CA LEU A 8 3.50 -6.73 -8.94
C LEU A 8 2.28 -6.47 -9.85
N GLN A 9 1.46 -5.48 -9.50
CA GLN A 9 0.30 -5.01 -10.27
C GLN A 9 -0.10 -3.62 -9.74
N GLY A 10 -0.67 -2.77 -10.60
CA GLY A 10 -1.29 -1.51 -10.20
C GLY A 10 -0.61 -0.25 -10.73
N ASP A 11 -1.03 0.89 -10.18
CA ASP A 11 -0.70 2.25 -10.64
C ASP A 11 0.67 2.71 -10.13
N VAL A 12 1.72 1.95 -10.47
CA VAL A 12 3.10 2.19 -10.00
C VAL A 12 3.68 3.50 -10.56
N SER A 13 3.35 3.82 -11.81
CA SER A 13 3.96 4.96 -12.52
C SER A 13 3.51 6.31 -11.96
N GLU A 14 2.28 6.36 -11.48
CA GLU A 14 1.62 7.49 -10.85
C GLU A 14 2.29 7.79 -9.51
N HIS A 15 2.50 6.75 -8.69
CA HIS A 15 3.21 6.87 -7.42
C HIS A 15 4.66 7.32 -7.59
N LYS A 16 5.38 6.82 -8.61
CA LYS A 16 6.73 7.32 -8.94
C LYS A 16 6.73 8.81 -9.22
N LYS A 17 5.82 9.28 -10.08
CA LYS A 17 5.67 10.71 -10.42
C LYS A 17 5.35 11.55 -9.19
N MET A 18 4.39 11.10 -8.36
CA MET A 18 3.99 11.82 -7.14
C MET A 18 5.15 11.96 -6.14
N LEU A 19 5.93 10.90 -5.93
CA LEU A 19 7.12 10.96 -5.07
C LEU A 19 8.17 11.92 -5.60
N HIS A 20 8.44 11.90 -6.91
CA HIS A 20 9.39 12.85 -7.49
C HIS A 20 8.92 14.30 -7.33
N ASN A 21 7.64 14.58 -7.55
CA ASN A 21 7.07 15.92 -7.37
C ASN A 21 7.16 16.37 -5.90
N ALA A 22 6.74 15.51 -4.96
CA ALA A 22 6.84 15.81 -3.54
C ALA A 22 8.30 16.03 -3.09
N GLY A 23 9.23 15.23 -3.62
CA GLY A 23 10.66 15.42 -3.39
C GLY A 23 11.15 16.79 -3.89
N ASN A 24 10.78 17.17 -5.12
CA ASN A 24 11.13 18.46 -5.70
C ASN A 24 10.58 19.63 -4.90
N GLU A 25 9.31 19.58 -4.49
CA GLU A 25 8.68 20.61 -3.65
C GLU A 25 9.37 20.77 -2.29
N LEU A 26 9.86 19.67 -1.73
CA LEU A 26 10.60 19.66 -0.46
C LEU A 26 12.10 19.93 -0.61
N GLY A 27 12.61 20.11 -1.84
CA GLY A 27 14.04 20.23 -2.12
C GLY A 27 14.85 18.99 -1.72
N ARG A 28 14.25 17.80 -1.79
CA ARG A 28 14.84 16.52 -1.38
C ARG A 28 14.79 15.49 -2.50
N ALA A 29 15.92 14.86 -2.79
CA ALA A 29 15.96 13.72 -3.68
C ALA A 29 15.27 12.49 -3.05
N ILE A 30 14.27 11.95 -3.75
CA ILE A 30 13.62 10.68 -3.41
C ILE A 30 14.02 9.66 -4.48
N GLU A 31 14.78 8.65 -4.05
CA GLU A 31 15.05 7.47 -4.87
C GLU A 31 13.83 6.55 -4.80
N VAL A 32 13.33 6.09 -5.95
CA VAL A 32 12.16 5.21 -6.00
C VAL A 32 12.57 3.84 -6.50
N VAL A 33 12.26 2.80 -5.73
CA VAL A 33 12.51 1.40 -6.09
C VAL A 33 11.20 0.67 -6.30
N GLU A 34 11.05 0.11 -7.49
CA GLU A 34 9.94 -0.80 -7.79
C GLU A 34 10.28 -2.21 -7.30
N LEU A 35 9.42 -2.75 -6.43
CA LEU A 35 9.58 -4.09 -5.89
C LEU A 35 8.79 -5.09 -6.73
N ARG A 36 9.50 -6.08 -7.28
CA ARG A 36 8.91 -7.15 -8.10
C ARG A 36 8.69 -8.45 -7.33
N GLY A 37 8.75 -8.40 -6.00
CA GLY A 37 8.59 -9.57 -5.13
C GLY A 37 8.87 -9.24 -3.67
N PHE A 38 8.96 -10.29 -2.85
CA PHE A 38 9.12 -10.22 -1.38
C PHE A 38 10.57 -10.42 -0.91
N GLY A 39 11.55 -10.09 -1.77
CA GLY A 39 12.97 -10.23 -1.45
C GLY A 39 13.44 -9.28 -0.36
N ASN A 40 14.76 -9.10 -0.25
CA ASN A 40 15.34 -8.14 0.70
C ASN A 40 14.79 -6.74 0.41
N PHE A 41 14.19 -6.14 1.44
CA PHE A 41 13.67 -4.79 1.40
C PHE A 41 14.71 -3.86 2.03
N ASN A 42 15.14 -2.86 1.27
CA ASN A 42 16.12 -1.86 1.70
C ASN A 42 15.63 -0.48 1.25
N CYS A 43 14.53 -0.03 1.84
CA CYS A 43 13.93 1.28 1.60
C CYS A 43 13.47 1.87 2.94
N ASP A 44 13.34 3.19 3.00
CA ASP A 44 12.89 3.92 4.18
C ASP A 44 11.36 3.94 4.34
N ALA A 45 10.62 3.59 3.28
CA ALA A 45 9.16 3.52 3.27
C ALA A 45 8.67 2.53 2.20
N LEU A 46 7.49 1.95 2.43
CA LEU A 46 6.79 1.09 1.47
C LEU A 46 5.45 1.71 1.04
N ILE A 47 5.19 1.72 -0.26
CA ILE A 47 3.90 2.09 -0.84
C ILE A 47 3.29 0.86 -1.53
N ILE A 48 2.01 0.61 -1.26
CA ILE A 48 1.18 -0.37 -1.95
C ILE A 48 0.17 0.40 -2.80
N PRO A 49 0.30 0.39 -4.14
CA PRO A 49 -0.47 1.25 -5.03
C PRO A 49 -1.94 0.82 -5.16
N GLY A 50 -2.70 1.63 -5.90
CA GLY A 50 -4.02 1.25 -6.41
C GLY A 50 -3.92 0.15 -7.48
N GLY A 51 -5.04 -0.45 -7.86
CA GLY A 51 -5.07 -1.58 -8.78
C GLY A 51 -6.29 -2.47 -8.56
N GLU A 52 -6.17 -3.75 -8.92
CA GLU A 52 -7.23 -4.74 -8.68
C GLU A 52 -6.82 -5.62 -7.50
N SER A 53 -7.42 -5.35 -6.33
CA SER A 53 -7.00 -5.99 -5.07
C SER A 53 -7.14 -7.52 -5.09
N THR A 54 -8.02 -8.11 -5.90
CA THR A 54 -8.14 -9.59 -6.00
C THR A 54 -6.95 -10.19 -6.73
N ALA A 55 -6.51 -9.56 -7.83
CA ALA A 55 -5.35 -9.95 -8.61
C ALA A 55 -4.07 -9.73 -7.81
N MET A 56 -3.93 -8.57 -7.16
CA MET A 56 -2.81 -8.32 -6.24
C MET A 56 -2.76 -9.38 -5.14
N ARG A 57 -3.91 -9.70 -4.52
CA ARG A 57 -3.97 -10.74 -3.49
C ARG A 57 -3.55 -12.09 -4.06
N LYS A 58 -4.02 -12.50 -5.25
CA LYS A 58 -3.57 -13.74 -5.91
C LYS A 58 -2.05 -13.80 -6.11
N LEU A 59 -1.45 -12.70 -6.58
CA LEU A 59 0.01 -12.58 -6.77
C LEU A 59 0.81 -12.64 -5.46
N THR A 60 0.13 -12.47 -4.32
CA THR A 60 0.74 -12.57 -3.00
C THR A 60 0.67 -13.95 -2.35
N HIS A 61 -0.01 -14.91 -3.00
CA HIS A 61 -0.02 -16.31 -2.58
C HIS A 61 1.22 -17.07 -3.08
N ASP A 62 1.52 -18.21 -2.48
CA ASP A 62 2.57 -19.09 -2.98
C ASP A 62 2.11 -19.91 -4.20
N GLU A 63 3.08 -20.61 -4.81
CA GLU A 63 2.89 -21.46 -6.00
C GLU A 63 1.94 -22.65 -5.79
N ASN A 64 1.56 -22.93 -4.53
CA ASN A 64 0.70 -24.05 -4.15
C ASN A 64 -0.72 -23.62 -3.78
N GLY A 65 -1.04 -22.32 -3.89
CA GLY A 65 -2.37 -21.80 -3.56
C GLY A 65 -2.72 -21.89 -2.09
N ASN A 66 -1.73 -22.14 -1.22
CA ASN A 66 -1.97 -22.16 0.22
C ASN A 66 -2.16 -20.72 0.73
N ASP A 67 -3.21 -20.55 1.53
CA ASP A 67 -3.55 -19.27 2.14
C ASP A 67 -2.43 -18.83 3.11
N GLY A 68 -1.90 -17.63 2.89
CA GLY A 68 -1.09 -16.87 3.87
C GLY A 68 0.34 -17.37 4.04
N ASN A 69 1.37 -16.63 3.64
CA ASN A 69 1.69 -15.41 4.39
C ASN A 69 2.86 -14.64 3.75
N LYS A 70 3.26 -14.86 2.49
CA LYS A 70 4.48 -14.19 1.96
C LYS A 70 4.37 -12.67 2.03
N PHE A 71 3.26 -12.11 1.56
CA PHE A 71 3.02 -10.67 1.67
C PHE A 71 2.75 -10.22 3.11
N LEU A 72 1.97 -10.95 3.89
CA LEU A 72 1.73 -10.56 5.28
C LEU A 72 3.01 -10.60 6.13
N ASN A 73 3.83 -11.64 5.98
CA ASN A 73 5.13 -11.77 6.65
C ASN A 73 6.07 -10.67 6.20
N PHE A 74 6.07 -10.35 4.90
CA PHE A 74 6.81 -9.22 4.35
C PHE A 74 6.37 -7.90 5.01
N LEU A 75 5.06 -7.64 5.09
CA LEU A 75 4.51 -6.45 5.73
C LEU A 75 4.79 -6.41 7.24
N LYS A 76 4.63 -7.53 7.95
CA LYS A 76 4.94 -7.65 9.38
C LYS A 76 6.42 -7.43 9.65
N LYS A 77 7.30 -7.93 8.80
CA LYS A 77 8.75 -7.69 8.89
C LYS A 77 9.06 -6.21 8.74
N ILE A 78 8.58 -5.58 7.66
CA ILE A 78 8.78 -4.15 7.38
C ILE A 78 8.25 -3.28 8.51
N SER A 79 7.00 -3.54 8.93
CA SER A 79 6.38 -2.78 10.02
C SER A 79 7.10 -3.02 11.36
N GLY A 80 7.60 -4.24 11.61
CA GLY A 80 8.36 -4.58 12.82
C GLY A 80 9.75 -3.92 12.87
N GLU A 81 10.30 -3.52 11.72
CA GLU A 81 11.51 -2.69 11.60
C GLU A 81 11.21 -1.19 11.75
N GLY A 82 9.96 -0.81 12.05
CA GLY A 82 9.53 0.59 12.19
C GLY A 82 9.38 1.33 10.84
N ILE A 83 9.42 0.60 9.73
CA ILE A 83 9.33 1.20 8.39
C ILE A 83 7.86 1.53 8.09
N PRO A 84 7.53 2.78 7.74
CA PRO A 84 6.17 3.19 7.42
C PRO A 84 5.66 2.53 6.14
N VAL A 85 4.39 2.13 6.16
CA VAL A 85 3.68 1.54 5.03
C VAL A 85 2.46 2.37 4.67
N MET A 86 2.33 2.76 3.40
CA MET A 86 1.19 3.49 2.86
C MET A 86 0.44 2.62 1.84
N GLY A 87 -0.87 2.50 1.98
CA GLY A 87 -1.74 1.81 1.01
C GLY A 87 -2.75 2.76 0.40
N THR A 88 -2.85 2.78 -0.94
CA THR A 88 -3.85 3.59 -1.66
C THR A 88 -4.84 2.68 -2.39
N CYS A 89 -6.14 2.96 -2.28
CA CYS A 89 -7.20 2.18 -2.96
C CYS A 89 -7.08 0.67 -2.71
N ALA A 90 -6.62 -0.11 -3.70
CA ALA A 90 -6.36 -1.55 -3.55
C ALA A 90 -5.34 -1.85 -2.45
N GLY A 91 -4.29 -1.02 -2.29
CA GLY A 91 -3.34 -1.15 -1.20
C GLY A 91 -3.96 -0.97 0.18
N LEU A 92 -4.96 -0.08 0.33
CA LEU A 92 -5.70 0.07 1.58
C LEU A 92 -6.50 -1.20 1.90
N ILE A 93 -7.16 -1.77 0.89
CA ILE A 93 -7.91 -3.04 1.04
C ILE A 93 -6.96 -4.15 1.54
N LEU A 94 -5.77 -4.26 0.95
CA LEU A 94 -4.78 -5.28 1.35
C LEU A 94 -4.21 -5.07 2.76
N LEU A 95 -4.16 -3.82 3.23
CA LEU A 95 -3.69 -3.49 4.57
C LEU A 95 -4.77 -3.66 5.63
N ALA A 96 -6.05 -3.74 5.29
CA ALA A 96 -7.14 -3.84 6.26
C ALA A 96 -7.23 -5.22 6.92
N LYS A 97 -7.47 -5.26 8.24
CA LYS A 97 -7.77 -6.51 8.96
C LYS A 97 -9.09 -7.12 8.55
N ASN A 98 -10.10 -6.31 8.22
CA ASN A 98 -11.42 -6.77 7.82
C ASN A 98 -11.83 -6.16 6.48
N VAL A 99 -12.36 -6.99 5.59
CA VAL A 99 -12.86 -6.57 4.27
C VAL A 99 -14.19 -7.25 3.99
N ASP A 100 -15.21 -6.46 3.65
CA ASP A 100 -16.57 -6.95 3.34
C ASP A 100 -17.14 -7.91 4.42
N GLY A 101 -16.96 -7.56 5.70
CA GLY A 101 -17.39 -8.37 6.84
C GLY A 101 -16.59 -9.65 7.09
N LYS A 102 -15.45 -9.84 6.42
CA LYS A 102 -14.58 -11.02 6.57
C LYS A 102 -13.18 -10.63 7.02
N PHE A 103 -12.57 -11.49 7.85
CA PHE A 103 -11.18 -11.32 8.25
C PHE A 103 -10.26 -11.47 7.04
N HIS A 104 -9.47 -10.43 6.75
CA HIS A 104 -8.56 -10.32 5.61
C HIS A 104 -7.07 -10.31 5.99
N ASN A 105 -6.79 -10.27 7.30
CA ASN A 105 -5.46 -10.44 7.91
C ASN A 105 -4.42 -9.36 7.51
N GLY A 106 -4.85 -8.11 7.34
CA GLY A 106 -3.96 -6.95 7.13
C GLY A 106 -3.37 -6.37 8.43
N LEU A 107 -2.55 -5.31 8.29
CA LEU A 107 -1.89 -4.62 9.41
C LEU A 107 -2.78 -3.60 10.12
N LEU A 108 -3.66 -2.91 9.37
CA LEU A 108 -4.50 -1.82 9.87
C LEU A 108 -5.77 -2.38 10.53
N ASP A 109 -6.04 -1.94 11.74
CA ASP A 109 -7.23 -2.31 12.51
C ASP A 109 -8.48 -1.56 12.05
N ILE A 110 -8.89 -1.82 10.82
CA ILE A 110 -10.02 -1.16 10.14
C ILE A 110 -10.88 -2.20 9.40
N GLU A 111 -12.12 -1.82 9.14
CA GLU A 111 -12.99 -2.51 8.19
C GLU A 111 -13.11 -1.70 6.90
N VAL A 112 -12.90 -2.37 5.76
CA VAL A 112 -13.02 -1.76 4.43
C VAL A 112 -14.11 -2.47 3.65
N LYS A 113 -15.01 -1.69 3.05
CA LYS A 113 -15.98 -2.18 2.07
C LYS A 113 -15.43 -1.94 0.66
N ARG A 114 -15.30 -3.00 -0.14
CA ARG A 114 -14.85 -2.87 -1.54
C ARG A 114 -15.93 -2.17 -2.34
N ASN A 115 -15.53 -1.23 -3.19
CA ASN A 115 -16.43 -0.52 -4.11
C ASN A 115 -17.68 0.06 -3.41
N GLY A 116 -17.48 0.65 -2.22
CA GLY A 116 -18.58 1.15 -1.39
C GLY A 116 -19.49 2.19 -2.07
N TYR A 117 -18.97 2.89 -3.07
CA TYR A 117 -19.68 3.90 -3.88
C TYR A 117 -20.29 3.35 -5.18
N GLY A 118 -20.14 2.05 -5.47
CA GLY A 118 -20.66 1.43 -6.68
C GLY A 118 -19.59 1.09 -7.73
N ARG A 119 -20.00 0.97 -8.98
CA ARG A 119 -19.17 0.63 -10.14
C ARG A 119 -18.30 1.80 -10.56
N GLN A 120 -17.32 1.54 -11.43
CA GLN A 120 -16.39 2.56 -11.93
C GLN A 120 -17.06 3.79 -12.57
N ARG A 121 -18.27 3.66 -13.12
CA ARG A 121 -19.03 4.81 -13.66
C ARG A 121 -19.55 5.77 -12.58
N GLU A 122 -19.55 5.33 -11.33
CA GLU A 122 -20.00 6.07 -10.14
C GLU A 122 -18.82 6.73 -9.41
N SER A 123 -17.60 6.67 -9.99
CA SER A 123 -16.43 7.39 -9.48
C SER A 123 -16.64 8.90 -9.56
N PHE A 124 -16.11 9.61 -8.57
CA PHE A 124 -16.21 11.07 -8.46
C PHE A 124 -14.94 11.65 -7.83
N GLU A 125 -14.79 12.98 -7.94
CA GLU A 125 -13.78 13.76 -7.25
C GLU A 125 -14.45 14.63 -6.18
N ALA A 126 -13.77 14.83 -5.06
CA ALA A 126 -14.26 15.65 -3.97
C ALA A 126 -13.11 16.30 -3.21
N ASP A 127 -13.32 17.52 -2.74
CA ASP A 127 -12.39 18.20 -1.83
C ASP A 127 -12.43 17.54 -0.45
N ILE A 128 -11.26 17.27 0.11
CA ILE A 128 -11.11 16.63 1.42
C ILE A 128 -10.34 17.56 2.35
N ASN A 129 -10.93 17.86 3.50
CA ASN A 129 -10.24 18.59 4.57
C ASN A 129 -9.30 17.63 5.32
N LEU A 130 -8.01 17.69 4.99
CA LEU A 130 -6.98 16.95 5.71
C LEU A 130 -6.56 17.73 6.96
N ARG A 131 -6.78 17.14 8.14
CA ARG A 131 -6.18 17.66 9.38
C ARG A 131 -4.73 17.17 9.44
N PRO A 132 -3.74 18.06 9.67
CA PRO A 132 -2.37 17.65 9.88
C PRO A 132 -2.30 16.71 11.09
N VAL A 133 -1.89 15.47 10.89
CA VAL A 133 -1.54 14.57 12.00
C VAL A 133 -0.05 14.79 12.26
N LEU A 134 0.26 15.68 13.21
CA LEU A 134 1.62 16.17 13.48
C LEU A 134 2.50 15.21 14.30
N ASN A 135 1.96 14.09 14.79
CA ASN A 135 2.70 13.09 15.56
C ASN A 135 2.64 11.72 14.89
N LEU A 136 3.47 11.53 13.85
CA LEU A 136 3.88 10.20 13.39
C LEU A 136 5.08 9.74 14.21
N ASN A 137 4.96 9.71 15.54
CA ASN A 137 5.94 9.04 16.37
C ASN A 137 5.61 7.55 16.34
N GLY A 138 6.12 6.86 15.32
CA GLY A 138 6.26 5.40 15.38
C GLY A 138 7.34 5.07 16.39
N THR A 139 6.94 4.81 17.64
CA THR A 139 7.67 3.94 18.56
C THR A 139 7.28 2.51 18.31
#